data_AF-A0AA35J4R3-F1
#
_entry.id   AF-A0AA35J4R3-F1
#
_cell.length_a   1.000
_cell.length_b   1.000
_cell.length_c   1.000
_cell.angle_alpha   90.00
_cell.angle_beta   90.00
_cell.angle_gamma   90.00
#
_symmetry.space_group_name_H-M   'P 1'
#
loop_
_entity.id
_entity.type
_entity.pdbx_description
1 polymer ?
#
loop_
_entity_poly.entity_id
_entity_poly.type
_entity_poly.pdbx_seq_one_letter_code
_entity_poly.pdbx_strand_id
1 'polypeptide(L)'
;MKSSKLLVQDAKDYRFNPSIPLRIYLKTCIGILEKAQCAFQAGDLSLAFIYYFRYVDLLTNKLSKHPELSLMDPSSIYKREYLQLIKLEVPAVCKIIEGLRKEIDSQYSKLQTSLANNIAKPNTNTSTTPVQLQQQSLPKESFNEYRFNQSISFFQKISSSQLNTTTNSPSQDAAHDEAYRLNYPELPRFTFST
;
A
#
# COMPACT_ATOMS: atom_id res chain seq x y z
N MET A 1 3.41 -0.10 -0.73
CA MET A 1 2.95 1.30 -0.64
C MET A 1 4.05 2.22 -1.17
N LYS A 2 3.72 3.19 -2.03
CA LYS A 2 4.72 4.09 -2.66
C LYS A 2 5.05 5.25 -1.71
N SER A 3 6.20 5.89 -1.89
CA SER A 3 6.55 7.12 -1.17
C SER A 3 5.73 8.31 -1.68
N SER A 4 5.50 9.33 -0.84
CA SER A 4 4.76 10.53 -1.24
C SER A 4 5.33 11.21 -2.49
N LYS A 5 6.66 11.25 -2.63
CA LYS A 5 7.35 11.83 -3.80
C LYS A 5 6.99 11.12 -5.11
N LEU A 6 6.91 9.79 -5.08
CA LEU A 6 6.55 9.01 -6.26
C LEU A 6 5.05 9.17 -6.58
N LEU A 7 4.19 9.23 -5.57
CA LEU A 7 2.77 9.50 -5.76
C LEU A 7 2.51 10.89 -6.36
N VAL A 8 3.33 11.89 -6.03
CA VAL A 8 3.26 13.22 -6.67
C VAL A 8 3.61 13.14 -8.16
N GLN A 9 4.56 12.28 -8.55
CA GLN A 9 4.87 12.07 -9.97
C GLN A 9 3.70 11.40 -10.69
N ASP A 10 3.14 10.33 -10.12
CA ASP A 10 1.96 9.65 -10.65
C ASP A 10 0.76 10.60 -10.79
N ALA A 11 0.57 11.52 -9.82
CA ALA A 11 -0.50 12.50 -9.86
C ALA A 11 -0.37 13.50 -11.02
N LYS A 12 0.86 13.89 -11.36
CA LYS A 12 1.18 14.80 -12.46
C LYS A 12 1.18 14.13 -13.84
N ASP A 13 1.19 12.81 -13.88
CA ASP A 13 1.15 12.04 -15.13
C ASP A 13 -0.27 12.02 -15.70
N TYR A 14 -0.64 13.11 -16.37
CA TYR A 14 -1.85 13.21 -17.17
C TYR A 14 -1.67 14.20 -18.32
N ARG A 15 -2.41 13.98 -19.41
CA ARG A 15 -2.33 14.82 -20.60
C ARG A 15 -3.36 15.94 -20.54
N PHE A 16 -2.88 17.18 -20.68
CA PHE A 16 -3.73 18.36 -20.81
C PHE A 16 -3.81 18.78 -22.28
N ASN A 17 -5.02 19.09 -22.76
CA ASN A 17 -5.26 19.54 -24.12
C ASN A 17 -5.98 20.90 -24.12
N PRO A 18 -5.33 22.00 -24.51
CA PRO A 18 -5.93 23.33 -24.50
C PRO A 18 -7.03 23.53 -25.56
N SER A 19 -7.27 22.54 -26.43
CA SER A 19 -8.37 22.58 -27.41
C SER A 19 -9.72 22.23 -26.79
N ILE A 20 -9.73 21.64 -25.58
CA ILE A 20 -10.95 21.21 -24.90
C ILE A 20 -11.54 22.41 -24.13
N PRO A 21 -12.85 22.70 -24.25
CA PRO A 21 -13.46 23.85 -23.57
C PRO A 21 -13.33 23.80 -22.05
N LEU A 22 -13.16 24.97 -21.42
CA LEU A 22 -12.97 25.13 -19.98
C LEU A 22 -14.08 24.47 -19.16
N ARG A 23 -15.34 24.55 -19.63
CA ARG A 23 -16.50 23.91 -18.98
C ARG A 23 -16.32 22.41 -18.74
N ILE A 24 -15.65 21.72 -19.66
CA ILE A 24 -15.42 20.27 -19.56
C ILE A 24 -14.37 20.00 -18.48
N TYR A 25 -13.35 20.84 -18.38
CA TYR A 25 -12.36 20.73 -17.32
C TYR A 25 -12.95 21.02 -15.94
N LEU A 26 -13.83 22.02 -15.81
CA LEU A 26 -14.53 22.30 -14.55
C LEU A 26 -15.39 21.11 -14.11
N LYS A 27 -16.18 20.52 -15.03
CA LYS A 27 -16.93 19.29 -14.73
C LYS A 27 -16.02 18.12 -14.34
N THR A 28 -14.87 18.01 -15.00
CA THR A 28 -13.86 17.00 -14.69
C THR A 28 -13.29 17.19 -13.29
N CYS A 29 -13.08 18.44 -12.85
CA CYS A 29 -12.58 18.74 -11.51
C CYS A 29 -13.53 18.21 -10.43
N ILE A 30 -14.85 18.37 -10.62
CA ILE A 30 -15.86 17.82 -9.72
C ILE A 30 -15.73 16.29 -9.64
N GLY A 31 -15.65 15.62 -10.78
CA GLY A 31 -15.49 14.16 -10.81
C GLY A 31 -14.17 13.65 -10.22
N ILE A 32 -13.08 14.41 -10.33
CA ILE A 32 -11.81 14.07 -9.66
C ILE A 32 -11.98 14.19 -8.14
N LEU A 33 -12.66 15.23 -7.66
CA LEU A 33 -12.88 15.46 -6.23
C LEU A 33 -13.76 14.37 -5.61
N GLU A 34 -14.84 13.98 -6.28
CA GLU A 34 -15.69 12.86 -5.88
C GLU A 34 -14.90 11.55 -5.79
N LYS A 35 -14.10 11.24 -6.81
CA LYS A 35 -13.21 10.05 -6.80
C LYS A 35 -12.20 10.09 -5.65
N ALA A 36 -11.66 11.26 -5.34
CA ALA A 36 -10.74 11.45 -4.22
C ALA A 36 -11.43 11.14 -2.89
N GLN A 37 -12.66 11.65 -2.70
CA GLN A 37 -13.46 11.38 -1.51
C GLN A 37 -13.84 9.91 -1.37
N CYS A 38 -14.27 9.26 -2.46
CA CYS A 38 -14.55 7.82 -2.46
C CYS A 38 -13.31 7.00 -2.09
N ALA A 39 -12.15 7.33 -2.65
CA ALA A 39 -10.90 6.65 -2.33
C ALA A 39 -10.51 6.85 -0.85
N PHE A 40 -10.72 8.06 -0.31
CA PHE A 40 -10.47 8.36 1.09
C PHE A 40 -11.40 7.56 2.02
N GLN A 41 -12.68 7.47 1.70
CA GLN A 41 -13.66 6.67 2.45
C GLN A 41 -13.38 5.17 2.37
N ALA A 42 -12.85 4.70 1.23
CA ALA A 42 -12.41 3.31 1.06
C ALA A 42 -11.11 2.98 1.81
N GLY A 43 -10.45 3.98 2.41
CA GLY A 43 -9.18 3.81 3.11
C GLY A 43 -7.95 3.75 2.21
N ASP A 44 -8.09 3.95 0.89
CA ASP A 44 -6.95 4.03 -0.03
C ASP A 44 -6.37 5.45 -0.03
N LEU A 45 -5.49 5.70 0.94
CA LEU A 45 -4.81 6.98 1.11
C LEU A 45 -3.92 7.33 -0.08
N SER A 46 -3.33 6.33 -0.74
CA SER A 46 -2.43 6.56 -1.87
C SER A 46 -3.19 7.09 -3.07
N LEU A 47 -4.33 6.45 -3.39
CA LEU A 47 -5.19 6.86 -4.49
C LEU A 47 -5.90 8.18 -4.21
N ALA A 48 -6.37 8.38 -2.97
CA ALA A 48 -6.96 9.65 -2.54
C ALA A 48 -5.96 10.81 -2.73
N PHE A 49 -4.72 10.62 -2.28
CA PHE A 49 -3.64 11.61 -2.44
C PHE A 49 -3.39 11.94 -3.91
N ILE A 50 -3.33 10.93 -4.79
CA ILE A 50 -3.14 11.13 -6.23
C ILE A 50 -4.25 12.02 -6.81
N TYR A 51 -5.52 11.73 -6.51
CA TYR A 51 -6.64 12.49 -7.05
C TYR A 51 -6.71 13.92 -6.50
N TYR A 52 -6.52 14.11 -5.19
CA TYR A 52 -6.49 15.46 -4.61
C TYR A 52 -5.34 16.30 -5.18
N PHE A 53 -4.15 15.72 -5.29
CA PHE A 53 -3.00 16.42 -5.85
C PHE A 53 -3.22 16.76 -7.33
N ARG A 54 -3.80 15.84 -8.11
CA ARG A 54 -4.14 16.06 -9.51
C ARG A 54 -5.17 17.18 -9.69
N TYR A 55 -6.19 17.25 -8.82
CA TYR A 55 -7.16 18.34 -8.82
C TYR A 55 -6.48 19.71 -8.64
N VAL A 56 -5.58 19.84 -7.65
CA VAL A 56 -4.86 21.09 -7.40
C VAL A 56 -3.92 21.43 -8.55
N ASP A 57 -3.15 20.48 -9.06
CA ASP A 57 -2.24 20.69 -10.19
C ASP A 57 -2.99 21.12 -11.45
N LEU A 58 -4.13 20.50 -11.73
CA LEU A 58 -4.99 20.83 -12.87
C LEU A 58 -5.45 22.29 -12.79
N LEU A 59 -6.00 22.72 -11.65
CA LEU A 59 -6.51 24.08 -11.47
C LEU A 59 -5.40 25.14 -11.48
N THR A 60 -4.29 24.89 -10.80
CA THR A 60 -3.23 25.89 -10.56
C THR A 60 -2.22 25.97 -11.71
N ASN A 61 -1.83 24.84 -12.31
CA ASN A 61 -0.76 24.81 -13.31
C ASN A 61 -1.26 24.72 -14.76
N LYS A 62 -2.36 23.99 -15.03
CA LYS A 62 -2.84 23.76 -16.40
C LYS A 62 -3.94 24.73 -16.79
N LEU A 63 -5.03 24.79 -16.01
CA LEU A 63 -6.19 25.63 -16.32
C LEU A 63 -5.86 27.12 -16.30
N SER A 64 -4.89 27.54 -15.47
CA SER A 64 -4.40 28.92 -15.43
C SER A 64 -3.80 29.38 -16.78
N LYS A 65 -3.34 28.45 -17.62
CA LYS A 65 -2.76 28.71 -18.93
C LYS A 65 -3.75 28.50 -20.09
N HIS A 66 -5.01 28.22 -19.80
CA HIS A 66 -6.00 27.92 -20.83
C HIS A 66 -6.35 29.19 -21.63
N PRO A 67 -6.37 29.15 -22.98
CA PRO A 67 -6.62 30.33 -23.81
C PRO A 67 -7.99 30.96 -23.50
N GLU A 68 -9.03 30.16 -23.27
CA GLU A 68 -10.36 30.68 -22.91
C GLU A 68 -10.35 31.49 -21.61
N LEU A 69 -9.45 31.23 -20.66
CA LEU A 69 -9.42 32.00 -19.41
C LEU A 69 -8.93 33.44 -19.63
N SER A 70 -8.00 33.62 -20.58
CA SER A 70 -7.45 34.92 -20.95
C SER A 70 -8.35 35.70 -21.90
N LEU A 71 -8.97 35.02 -22.87
CA LEU A 71 -9.81 35.62 -23.91
C LEU A 71 -11.23 35.94 -23.44
N MET A 72 -11.71 35.25 -22.40
CA MET A 72 -13.10 35.35 -21.99
C MET A 72 -13.35 36.53 -21.04
N ASP A 73 -14.48 37.20 -21.29
CA ASP A 73 -14.92 38.37 -20.52
C ASP A 73 -15.01 38.07 -19.02
N PRO A 74 -14.72 39.06 -18.17
CA PRO A 74 -14.79 38.92 -16.71
C PRO A 74 -16.21 38.61 -16.21
N SER A 75 -17.23 38.88 -17.01
CA SER A 75 -18.65 38.56 -16.74
C SER A 75 -19.03 37.11 -17.05
N SER A 76 -18.13 36.32 -17.65
CA SER A 76 -18.43 34.93 -17.95
C SER A 76 -18.53 34.07 -16.69
N ILE A 77 -19.62 33.30 -16.60
CA ILE A 77 -19.95 32.45 -15.45
C ILE A 77 -18.81 31.46 -15.14
N TYR A 78 -18.26 30.80 -16.17
CA TYR A 78 -17.23 29.78 -16.02
C TYR A 78 -15.90 30.33 -15.46
N LYS A 79 -15.57 31.58 -15.80
CA LYS A 79 -14.37 32.26 -15.28
C LYS A 79 -14.54 32.58 -13.80
N ARG A 80 -15.73 33.05 -13.41
CA ARG A 80 -16.07 33.31 -12.00
C ARG A 80 -16.06 32.02 -11.17
N GLU A 81 -16.64 30.94 -11.69
CA GLU A 81 -16.62 29.62 -11.04
C GLU A 81 -15.19 29.14 -10.81
N TYR A 82 -14.33 29.18 -11.84
CA TYR A 82 -12.91 28.84 -11.72
C TYR A 82 -12.18 29.67 -10.64
N LEU A 83 -12.40 30.98 -10.61
CA LEU A 83 -11.79 31.85 -9.60
C LEU A 83 -12.29 31.53 -8.19
N GLN A 84 -13.58 31.17 -8.04
CA GLN A 84 -14.15 30.74 -6.78
C GLN A 84 -13.53 29.43 -6.28
N LEU A 85 -13.39 28.43 -7.18
CA LEU A 85 -12.70 27.17 -6.92
C LEU A 85 -11.27 27.42 -6.42
N ILE A 86 -10.52 28.29 -7.09
CA ILE A 86 -9.15 28.63 -6.67
C ILE A 86 -9.12 29.32 -5.31
N LYS A 87 -10.04 30.24 -5.05
CA LYS A 87 -10.00 31.04 -3.82
C LYS A 87 -10.45 30.27 -2.58
N LEU A 88 -11.45 29.39 -2.72
CA LEU A 88 -12.09 28.70 -1.60
C LEU A 88 -11.65 27.24 -1.48
N GLU A 89 -11.73 26.48 -2.58
CA GLU A 89 -11.53 25.03 -2.52
C GLU A 89 -10.06 24.65 -2.50
N VAL A 90 -9.21 25.28 -3.33
CA VAL A 90 -7.78 24.92 -3.41
C VAL A 90 -7.08 25.00 -2.05
N PRO A 91 -7.24 26.07 -1.23
CA PRO A 91 -6.63 26.11 0.10
C PRO A 91 -7.11 25.00 1.04
N ALA A 92 -8.40 24.63 0.96
CA ALA A 92 -8.95 23.55 1.76
C ALA A 92 -8.38 22.19 1.33
N VAL A 93 -8.32 21.92 0.02
CA VAL A 93 -7.76 20.68 -0.52
C VAL A 93 -6.26 20.58 -0.25
N CYS A 94 -5.51 21.68 -0.31
CA CYS A 94 -4.09 21.70 0.06
C CYS A 94 -3.86 21.23 1.50
N LYS A 95 -4.69 21.66 2.47
CA LYS A 95 -4.61 21.18 3.86
C LYS A 95 -4.84 19.68 3.95
N ILE A 96 -5.79 19.14 3.18
CA ILE A 96 -6.06 17.70 3.12
C ILE A 96 -4.84 16.95 2.56
N ILE A 97 -4.26 17.44 1.47
CA ILE A 97 -3.05 16.87 0.85
C ILE A 97 -1.88 16.85 1.82
N GLU A 98 -1.67 17.93 2.58
CA GLU A 98 -0.61 17.99 3.60
C GLU A 98 -0.82 16.97 4.72
N GLY A 99 -2.07 16.79 5.18
CA GLY A 99 -2.43 15.75 6.14
C GLY A 99 -2.15 14.34 5.60
N LEU A 100 -2.64 14.05 4.39
CA LEU A 100 -2.42 12.76 3.71
C LEU A 100 -0.93 12.49 3.49
N ARG A 101 -0.15 13.50 3.13
CA ARG A 101 1.29 13.36 2.92
C ARG A 101 1.99 12.91 4.19
N LYS A 102 1.69 13.52 5.34
CA LYS A 102 2.27 13.13 6.63
C LYS A 102 1.93 11.68 6.98
N GLU A 103 0.69 11.28 6.75
CA GLU A 103 0.25 9.90 7.02
C GLU A 103 0.96 8.89 6.10
N ILE A 104 1.02 9.17 4.79
CA ILE A 104 1.70 8.30 3.82
C ILE A 104 3.20 8.17 4.15
N ASP A 105 3.87 9.28 4.47
CA ASP A 105 5.30 9.28 4.81
C ASP A 105 5.56 8.51 6.12
N SER A 106 4.67 8.63 7.12
CA SER A 106 4.71 7.86 8.36
C SER A 106 4.58 6.35 8.10
N GLN A 107 3.57 5.95 7.34
CA GLN A 107 3.33 4.56 6.99
C GLN A 107 4.48 3.98 6.15
N TYR A 108 5.03 4.76 5.21
CA TYR A 108 6.17 4.36 4.40
C TYR A 108 7.43 4.16 5.24
N SER A 109 7.70 5.07 6.19
CA SER A 109 8.84 4.97 7.11
C SER A 109 8.74 3.74 8.02
N LYS A 110 7.55 3.45 8.56
CA LYS A 110 7.28 2.23 9.34
C LYS A 110 7.59 0.98 8.53
N LEU A 111 7.07 0.91 7.30
CA LEU A 111 7.33 -0.22 6.39
C LEU A 111 8.84 -0.38 6.11
N GLN A 112 9.54 0.71 5.82
CA GLN A 112 10.98 0.68 5.56
C GLN A 112 11.77 0.17 6.77
N THR A 113 11.38 0.60 7.98
CA THR A 113 12.01 0.15 9.24
C THR A 113 11.74 -1.33 9.49
N SER A 114 10.49 -1.79 9.29
CA SER A 114 10.14 -3.21 9.42
C SER A 114 10.91 -4.10 8.45
N LEU A 115 11.09 -3.67 7.20
CA LEU A 115 11.90 -4.39 6.22
C LEU A 115 13.38 -4.41 6.62
N ALA A 116 13.94 -3.26 7.01
CA ALA A 116 15.34 -3.18 7.44
C ALA A 116 15.63 -4.05 8.68
N ASN A 117 14.69 -4.14 9.62
CA ASN A 117 14.82 -5.00 10.80
C ASN A 117 14.68 -6.50 10.47
N ASN A 118 14.00 -6.85 9.37
CA ASN A 118 13.83 -8.23 8.93
C ASN A 118 15.04 -8.74 8.11
N ILE A 119 15.85 -7.84 7.55
CA ILE A 119 17.13 -8.21 6.92
C ILE A 119 18.09 -8.59 8.05
N ALA A 120 18.40 -9.88 8.17
CA ALA A 120 19.33 -10.41 9.16
C ALA A 120 20.64 -9.60 9.12
N LYS A 121 20.96 -8.91 10.21
CA LYS A 121 22.27 -8.25 10.35
C LYS A 121 23.35 -9.34 10.25
N PRO A 122 24.31 -9.23 9.32
CA PRO A 122 25.45 -10.14 9.32
C PRO A 122 26.17 -9.97 10.65
N ASN A 123 26.21 -11.03 11.44
CA ASN A 123 26.81 -11.05 12.77
C ASN A 123 28.33 -10.87 12.64
N THR A 124 28.82 -9.63 12.70
CA THR A 124 30.25 -9.31 12.79
C THR A 124 30.67 -9.26 14.25
N ASN A 125 30.62 -10.40 14.94
CA ASN A 125 31.28 -10.58 16.23
C ASN A 125 32.53 -11.45 16.02
N THR A 126 33.64 -10.83 15.62
CA THR A 126 34.98 -11.39 15.85
C THR A 126 35.51 -10.80 17.16
N SER A 127 35.11 -11.37 18.28
CA SER A 127 35.71 -11.10 19.59
C SER A 127 36.53 -12.32 20.00
N THR A 128 37.82 -12.07 20.20
CA THR A 128 38.88 -13.00 20.57
C THR A 128 38.62 -13.66 21.94
N THR A 129 38.33 -14.96 21.96
CA THR A 129 38.55 -15.87 23.09
C THR A 129 38.79 -17.28 22.56
N PRO A 130 39.83 -18.02 23.03
CA PRO A 130 40.17 -19.33 22.52
C PRO A 130 39.27 -20.38 23.17
N VAL A 131 38.11 -20.63 22.57
CA VAL A 131 37.28 -21.79 22.90
C VAL A 131 37.20 -22.67 21.66
N GLN A 132 37.54 -23.93 21.89
CA GLN A 132 37.77 -25.01 20.94
C GLN A 132 36.69 -25.04 19.83
N LEU A 133 37.16 -24.82 18.61
CA LEU A 133 36.37 -24.57 17.42
C LEU A 133 35.86 -25.89 16.82
N GLN A 134 34.69 -26.36 17.24
CA GLN A 134 33.92 -27.30 16.42
C GLN A 134 33.20 -26.49 15.34
N GLN A 135 33.92 -26.24 14.24
CA GLN A 135 33.35 -25.72 12.99
C GLN A 135 32.24 -26.66 12.53
N GLN A 136 30.99 -26.30 12.77
CA GLN A 136 29.92 -26.72 11.87
C GLN A 136 30.10 -25.92 10.58
N SER A 137 30.92 -26.47 9.68
CA SER A 137 30.97 -26.04 8.30
C SER A 137 29.56 -26.07 7.73
N LEU A 138 29.17 -25.01 6.99
CA LEU A 138 27.99 -25.10 6.13
C LEU A 138 28.08 -26.40 5.33
N PRO A 139 26.98 -27.17 5.20
CA PRO A 139 26.99 -28.37 4.38
C PRO A 139 27.50 -27.98 3.00
N LYS A 140 28.61 -28.60 2.57
CA LYS A 140 29.18 -28.43 1.22
C LYS A 140 28.27 -29.04 0.14
N GLU A 141 27.07 -29.48 0.49
CA GLU A 141 26.12 -29.98 -0.48
C GLU A 141 25.60 -28.81 -1.30
N SER A 142 25.84 -28.87 -2.61
CA SER A 142 25.16 -28.01 -3.57
C SER A 142 23.66 -28.10 -3.33
N PHE A 143 23.00 -26.95 -3.25
CA PHE A 143 21.56 -26.83 -3.09
C PHE A 143 20.82 -27.84 -3.97
N ASN A 144 20.23 -28.87 -3.37
CA ASN A 144 19.53 -29.91 -4.09
C ASN A 144 18.09 -29.44 -4.33
N GLU A 145 17.87 -28.86 -5.51
CA GLU A 145 16.60 -28.29 -5.93
C GLU A 145 15.46 -29.32 -5.91
N TYR A 146 15.74 -30.59 -6.19
CA TYR A 146 14.75 -31.66 -6.12
C TYR A 146 14.26 -31.90 -4.68
N ARG A 147 15.18 -31.98 -3.70
CA ARG A 147 14.82 -32.12 -2.28
C ARG A 147 14.02 -30.92 -1.77
N PHE A 148 14.39 -29.72 -2.23
CA PHE A 148 13.68 -28.50 -1.90
C PHE A 148 12.25 -28.51 -2.47
N ASN A 149 12.09 -28.83 -3.75
CA ASN A 149 10.78 -28.91 -4.39
C ASN A 149 9.87 -29.99 -3.76
N GLN A 150 10.45 -31.09 -3.27
CA GLN A 150 9.72 -32.09 -2.49
C GLN A 150 9.28 -31.57 -1.11
N SER A 151 10.06 -30.69 -0.48
CA SER A 151 9.66 -30.05 0.78
C SER A 151 8.53 -29.05 0.58
N ILE A 152 8.49 -28.34 -0.55
CA ILE A 152 7.44 -27.37 -0.88
C ILE A 152 6.14 -28.08 -1.29
N SER A 153 6.22 -29.19 -2.02
CA SER A 153 5.04 -29.96 -2.44
C SER A 153 4.24 -30.49 -1.23
N PHE A 154 4.90 -30.78 -0.10
CA PHE A 154 4.23 -31.15 1.15
C PHE A 154 3.31 -30.05 1.68
N PHE A 155 3.79 -28.80 1.72
CA PHE A 155 2.97 -27.66 2.14
C PHE A 155 1.79 -27.40 1.19
N GLN A 156 2.03 -27.54 -0.11
CA GLN A 156 1.01 -27.34 -1.13
C GLN A 156 -0.09 -28.41 -1.04
N LYS A 157 0.30 -29.66 -0.75
CA LYS A 157 -0.64 -30.78 -0.53
C LYS A 157 -1.55 -30.54 0.67
N ILE A 158 -1.01 -30.02 1.78
CA ILE A 158 -1.79 -29.67 2.98
C ILE A 158 -2.81 -28.55 2.68
N SER A 159 -2.39 -27.50 1.96
CA SER A 159 -3.30 -26.41 1.56
C SER A 159 -4.45 -26.88 0.65
N SER A 160 -4.20 -27.86 -0.22
CA SER A 160 -5.26 -28.47 -1.04
C SER A 160 -6.15 -29.48 -0.28
N SER A 161 -5.65 -30.10 0.79
CA SER A 161 -6.45 -31.04 1.60
C SER A 161 -7.44 -30.35 2.54
N GLN A 162 -7.18 -29.09 2.95
CA GLN A 162 -8.12 -28.32 3.79
C GLN A 162 -9.30 -27.72 3.01
N LEU A 163 -9.35 -27.83 1.67
CA LEU A 163 -10.48 -27.34 0.88
C LEU A 163 -11.58 -28.39 0.63
N ASN A 164 -11.37 -29.65 1.04
CA ASN A 164 -12.32 -30.76 0.82
C ASN A 164 -12.95 -31.30 2.11
N THR A 165 -13.20 -30.45 3.10
CA THR A 165 -14.07 -30.78 4.24
C THR A 165 -15.20 -29.78 4.35
N THR A 166 -16.14 -29.89 3.42
CA THR A 166 -17.49 -29.40 3.63
C THR A 166 -18.43 -30.60 3.56
N THR A 167 -19.30 -30.68 4.57
CA THR A 167 -20.51 -31.49 4.73
C THR A 167 -20.45 -32.74 5.64
N ASN A 168 -21.27 -32.62 6.69
CA ASN A 168 -21.97 -33.63 7.49
C ASN A 168 -21.32 -34.12 8.81
N SER A 169 -21.83 -33.55 9.90
CA SER A 169 -22.07 -34.24 11.20
C SER A 169 -23.30 -35.15 11.08
N PRO A 170 -23.66 -36.02 12.07
CA PRO A 170 -22.99 -36.40 13.32
C PRO A 170 -22.93 -37.94 13.56
N SER A 171 -22.29 -38.35 14.67
CA SER A 171 -22.61 -39.50 15.57
C SER A 171 -21.45 -40.49 15.85
N GLN A 172 -21.14 -40.57 17.15
CA GLN A 172 -20.80 -41.75 17.97
C GLN A 172 -19.64 -42.72 17.64
N ASP A 173 -18.98 -43.07 18.76
CA ASP A 173 -18.25 -44.30 19.09
C ASP A 173 -16.79 -44.52 18.62
N ALA A 174 -15.94 -44.42 19.65
CA ALA A 174 -15.00 -45.45 20.13
C ALA A 174 -13.88 -45.98 19.21
N ALA A 175 -12.67 -45.72 19.72
CA ALA A 175 -11.47 -46.54 19.66
C ALA A 175 -10.61 -46.51 18.39
N HIS A 176 -9.30 -46.40 18.64
CA HIS A 176 -8.14 -46.44 17.73
C HIS A 176 -7.79 -45.13 17.00
N ASP A 177 -6.92 -44.32 17.62
CA ASP A 177 -5.59 -44.07 17.04
C ASP A 177 -4.71 -43.20 17.97
N GLU A 178 -3.90 -43.89 18.78
CA GLU A 178 -2.79 -43.36 19.59
C GLU A 178 -1.55 -43.10 18.69
N ALA A 179 -1.70 -42.32 17.62
CA ALA A 179 -0.60 -42.10 16.66
C ALA A 179 -0.46 -40.66 16.13
N TYR A 180 -1.37 -39.73 16.45
CA TYR A 180 -1.33 -38.38 15.87
C TYR A 180 -1.55 -37.27 16.88
N ARG A 181 -0.99 -37.41 18.09
CA ARG A 181 -0.74 -36.23 18.94
C ARG A 181 0.39 -35.43 18.30
N LEU A 182 0.01 -34.49 17.44
CA LEU A 182 0.88 -33.43 16.93
C LEU A 182 1.52 -32.72 18.12
N ASN A 183 2.76 -33.10 18.45
CA ASN A 183 3.54 -32.47 19.50
C ASN A 183 4.14 -31.17 18.95
N TYR A 184 3.30 -30.14 18.86
CA TYR A 184 3.76 -28.79 18.55
C TYR A 184 4.42 -28.19 19.79
N PRO A 185 5.56 -27.50 19.66
CA PRO A 185 6.01 -26.61 20.72
C PRO A 185 4.97 -25.50 20.90
N GLU A 186 4.33 -25.47 22.07
CA GLU A 186 3.35 -24.44 22.44
C GLU A 186 4.00 -23.05 22.34
N LEU A 187 3.40 -22.17 21.55
CA LEU A 187 3.83 -20.79 21.42
C LEU A 187 3.60 -20.04 22.75
N PRO A 188 4.51 -19.14 23.16
CA PRO A 188 4.32 -18.31 24.35
C PRO A 188 3.00 -17.53 24.26
N ARG A 189 2.05 -17.86 25.14
CA ARG A 189 0.78 -17.14 25.26
C ARG A 189 0.98 -15.90 26.11
N PHE A 190 0.89 -14.72 25.50
CA PHE A 190 0.87 -13.46 26.22
C PHE A 190 -0.51 -13.25 26.87
N THR A 191 -0.56 -13.31 28.19
CA THR A 191 -1.74 -12.92 28.97
C THR A 191 -1.74 -11.41 29.16
N PHE A 192 -2.75 -10.71 28.64
CA PHE A 192 -2.99 -9.32 28.98
C PHE A 192 -3.84 -9.27 30.25
N SER A 193 -3.31 -8.67 31.32
CA SER A 193 -4.10 -8.35 32.51
C SER A 193 -4.95 -7.12 32.23
N THR A 194 -6.26 -7.24 32.41
CA THR A 194 -7.20 -6.12 32.52
C THR A 194 -6.93 -5.27 33.75
#